data_AF-A0AA36NCI0-F1
#
_entry.id   AF-A0AA36NCI0-F1
#
_cell.length_a   1.000
_cell.length_b   1.000
_cell.length_c   1.000
_cell.angle_alpha   90.00
_cell.angle_beta   90.00
_cell.angle_gamma   90.00
#
_symmetry.space_group_name_H-M   'P 1'
#
loop_
_entity.id
_entity.type
_entity.pdbx_description
1 polymer ?
#
loop_
_entity_poly.entity_id
_entity_poly.type
_entity_poly.pdbx_seq_one_letter_code
_entity_poly.pdbx_strand_id
1 'polypeptide(L)'
;MCRKCADPQLFFVVVADSKVLFTHVCCLLRDFWGLADKANRSAVYRDTKSAVDLQNDILMYLNDVFLCEVMQVSAVLQERLLRFAVLPVLLGSALQVQPKPLLTQETAWYLLNDLMATLRSHHVLTVLATSLLRPFLPEEVFQLVTMSPPRTPMGYYVMQKSWGGTGQSSLFEVDTSEALYESVPIPFITNLDARVKPLLRNQLLEALEERLRELCLSGHVQVAIYALKAVERLMQALRSAGESLDGSVAERLGSCLCSCLARHGSLSWSLCLAVLHTLKELLDTAGSKAKAMPAVRERLLAPLAEELLHEAALQSQQGLAAQEAWLQAGSGKEGLAGLEETNLVISSPAKLARAGGLL
;
A
#
# COMPACT_ATOMS: atom_id res chain seq x y z
N MET A 1 -22.45 -29.94 -9.48
CA MET A 1 -21.05 -30.43 -9.51
C MET A 1 -21.04 -31.94 -9.68
N CYS A 2 -20.67 -32.44 -10.86
CA CYS A 2 -20.59 -33.87 -11.17
C CYS A 2 -19.41 -34.51 -10.41
N ARG A 3 -19.69 -35.32 -9.38
CA ARG A 3 -18.72 -36.14 -8.63
C ARG A 3 -18.20 -37.38 -9.39
N LYS A 4 -18.16 -37.34 -10.73
CA LYS A 4 -17.70 -38.48 -11.54
C LYS A 4 -16.30 -38.20 -12.09
N CYS A 5 -15.34 -38.80 -11.40
CA CYS A 5 -14.05 -39.24 -11.95
C CYS A 5 -13.15 -38.15 -12.56
N ALA A 6 -12.68 -37.21 -11.73
CA ALA A 6 -11.31 -36.76 -11.96
C ALA A 6 -10.40 -37.91 -11.54
N ASP A 7 -9.59 -38.43 -12.47
CA ASP A 7 -8.56 -39.41 -12.15
C ASP A 7 -7.66 -38.81 -11.05
N PRO A 8 -7.59 -39.41 -9.85
CA PRO A 8 -6.75 -38.92 -8.77
C PRO A 8 -5.30 -38.72 -9.23
N GLN A 9 -4.81 -39.57 -10.13
CA GLN A 9 -3.46 -39.46 -10.68
C GLN A 9 -3.29 -38.18 -11.52
N LEU A 10 -4.26 -37.86 -12.37
CA LEU A 10 -4.24 -36.63 -13.16
C LEU A 10 -4.25 -35.39 -12.25
N PHE A 11 -5.02 -35.41 -11.17
CA PHE A 11 -5.03 -34.29 -10.21
C PHE A 11 -3.66 -34.11 -9.52
N PHE A 12 -3.00 -35.19 -9.11
CA PHE A 12 -1.65 -35.11 -8.53
C PHE A 12 -0.62 -34.56 -9.52
N VAL A 13 -0.69 -34.98 -10.79
CA VAL A 13 0.17 -34.46 -11.86
C VAL A 13 -0.06 -32.96 -12.05
N VAL A 14 -1.32 -32.52 -12.15
CA VAL A 14 -1.66 -31.10 -12.30
C VAL A 14 -1.14 -30.27 -11.12
N VAL A 15 -1.29 -30.75 -9.89
CA VAL A 15 -0.77 -30.04 -8.71
C VAL A 15 0.76 -30.01 -8.72
N ALA A 16 1.44 -31.08 -9.10
CA ALA A 16 2.90 -31.12 -9.21
C ALA A 16 3.40 -30.13 -10.27
N ASP A 17 2.84 -30.18 -11.47
CA ASP A 17 3.22 -29.30 -12.59
C ASP A 17 2.90 -27.83 -12.30
N SER A 18 1.84 -27.55 -11.55
CA SER A 18 1.48 -26.19 -11.14
C SER A 18 2.60 -25.49 -10.36
N LYS A 19 3.41 -26.24 -9.60
CA LYS A 19 4.55 -25.66 -8.86
C LYS A 19 5.60 -25.10 -9.81
N VAL A 20 5.91 -25.82 -10.88
CA VAL A 20 6.85 -25.42 -11.93
C VAL A 20 6.29 -24.21 -12.66
N LEU A 21 5.08 -24.36 -13.19
CA LEU A 21 4.42 -23.35 -14.01
C LEU A 21 4.25 -22.03 -13.26
N PHE A 22 3.72 -22.05 -12.03
CA PHE A 22 3.54 -20.82 -11.27
C PHE A 22 4.86 -20.19 -10.85
N THR A 23 5.94 -20.96 -10.64
CA THR A 23 7.27 -20.38 -10.42
C THR A 23 7.71 -19.59 -11.66
N HIS A 24 7.58 -20.17 -12.85
CA HIS A 24 7.92 -19.47 -14.10
C HIS A 24 7.05 -18.24 -14.35
N VAL A 25 5.73 -18.34 -14.13
CA VAL A 25 4.81 -17.21 -14.27
C VAL A 25 5.20 -16.08 -13.32
N CYS A 26 5.55 -16.39 -12.07
CA CYS A 26 6.00 -15.37 -11.11
C CYS A 26 7.34 -14.75 -11.49
N CYS A 27 8.29 -15.54 -12.02
CA CYS A 27 9.53 -15.01 -12.57
C CYS A 27 9.28 -14.07 -13.75
N LEU A 28 8.44 -14.48 -14.71
CA LEU A 28 8.08 -13.70 -15.88
C LEU A 28 7.38 -12.38 -15.50
N LEU A 29 6.48 -12.42 -14.52
CA LEU A 29 5.79 -11.23 -14.00
C LEU A 29 6.78 -10.18 -13.49
N ARG A 30 7.86 -10.60 -12.82
CA ARG A 30 8.92 -9.68 -12.36
C ARG A 30 9.71 -9.09 -13.51
N ASP A 31 9.99 -9.88 -14.54
CA ASP A 31 10.69 -9.40 -15.72
C ASP A 31 9.86 -8.32 -16.41
N PHE A 32 8.54 -8.51 -16.50
CA PHE A 32 7.62 -7.47 -16.98
C PHE A 32 7.62 -6.22 -16.10
N TRP A 33 7.62 -6.36 -14.76
CA TRP A 33 7.77 -5.21 -13.87
C TRP A 33 9.10 -4.48 -14.07
N GLY A 34 10.19 -5.22 -14.23
CA GLY A 34 11.51 -4.65 -14.51
C GLY A 34 11.56 -3.94 -15.88
N LEU A 35 10.87 -4.46 -16.89
CA LEU A 35 10.70 -3.82 -18.19
C LEU A 35 9.86 -2.54 -18.08
N ALA A 36 8.73 -2.59 -17.38
CA ALA A 36 7.86 -1.43 -17.14
C ALA A 36 8.63 -0.31 -16.43
N ASP A 37 9.41 -0.66 -15.41
CA ASP A 37 10.19 0.32 -14.65
C ASP A 37 11.35 0.92 -15.48
N LYS A 38 12.04 0.12 -16.29
CA LYS A 38 13.06 0.62 -17.24
C LYS A 38 12.44 1.56 -18.27
N ALA A 39 11.31 1.17 -18.87
CA ALA A 39 10.61 1.98 -19.86
C ALA A 39 10.11 3.30 -19.26
N ASN A 40 9.60 3.27 -18.02
CA ASN A 40 9.18 4.45 -17.28
C ASN A 40 10.36 5.41 -17.06
N ARG A 41 11.52 4.90 -16.62
CA ARG A 41 12.74 5.69 -16.45
C ARG A 41 13.28 6.28 -17.76
N SER A 42 13.11 5.56 -18.87
CA SER A 42 13.49 6.03 -20.21
C SER A 42 12.43 6.94 -20.87
N ALA A 43 11.34 7.25 -20.16
CA ALA A 43 10.20 8.03 -20.68
C ALA A 43 9.58 7.45 -21.97
N VAL A 44 9.71 6.14 -22.20
CA VAL A 44 9.13 5.46 -23.36
C VAL A 44 7.73 4.97 -23.02
N TYR A 45 6.76 5.89 -23.04
CA TYR A 45 5.39 5.65 -22.58
C TYR A 45 4.72 4.42 -23.22
N ARG A 46 4.95 4.20 -24.53
CA ARG A 46 4.37 3.07 -25.27
C ARG A 46 4.83 1.72 -24.69
N ASP A 47 6.09 1.62 -24.34
CA ASP A 47 6.69 0.37 -23.83
C ASP A 47 6.28 0.14 -22.37
N THR A 48 6.19 1.20 -21.56
CA THR A 48 5.63 1.12 -20.21
C THR A 48 4.20 0.62 -20.25
N LYS A 49 3.36 1.20 -21.12
CA LYS A 49 1.97 0.77 -21.29
C LYS A 49 1.89 -0.69 -21.73
N SER A 50 2.66 -1.08 -22.75
CA SER A 50 2.68 -2.47 -23.23
C SER A 50 3.09 -3.46 -22.13
N ALA A 51 4.07 -3.12 -21.30
CA ALA A 51 4.51 -4.00 -20.21
C ALA A 51 3.45 -4.10 -19.09
N VAL A 52 2.76 -3.00 -18.78
CA VAL A 52 1.66 -2.98 -17.80
C VAL A 52 0.43 -3.74 -18.32
N ASP A 53 0.09 -3.61 -19.61
CA ASP A 53 -1.01 -4.35 -20.23
C ASP A 53 -0.74 -5.86 -20.17
N LEU A 54 0.47 -6.31 -20.53
CA LEU A 54 0.87 -7.72 -20.43
C LEU A 54 0.87 -8.24 -18.99
N GLN A 55 1.28 -7.42 -18.03
CA GLN A 55 1.17 -7.76 -16.61
C GLN A 55 -0.29 -7.95 -16.20
N ASN A 56 -1.17 -7.03 -16.58
CA ASN A 56 -2.59 -7.11 -16.25
C ASN A 56 -3.25 -8.37 -16.81
N ASP A 57 -2.91 -8.76 -18.04
CA ASP A 57 -3.35 -10.03 -18.61
C ASP A 57 -2.95 -11.22 -17.73
N ILE A 58 -1.67 -11.28 -17.32
CA ILE A 58 -1.18 -12.34 -16.42
C ILE A 58 -1.92 -12.30 -15.08
N LEU A 59 -2.09 -11.13 -14.47
CA LEU A 59 -2.79 -11.01 -13.18
C LEU A 59 -4.25 -11.42 -13.27
N MET A 60 -4.94 -11.16 -14.40
CA MET A 60 -6.30 -11.65 -14.62
C MET A 60 -6.33 -13.18 -14.67
N TYR A 61 -5.41 -13.82 -15.39
CA TYR A 61 -5.32 -15.29 -15.40
C TYR A 61 -5.00 -15.87 -14.02
N LEU A 62 -4.11 -15.23 -13.25
CA LEU A 62 -3.83 -15.65 -11.88
C LEU A 62 -5.05 -15.48 -10.97
N ASN A 63 -5.82 -14.41 -11.17
CA ASN A 63 -7.08 -14.20 -10.45
C ASN A 63 -8.11 -15.28 -10.79
N ASP A 64 -8.23 -15.69 -12.05
CA ASP A 64 -9.11 -16.79 -12.47
C ASP A 64 -8.73 -18.12 -11.80
N VAL A 65 -7.43 -18.40 -11.64
CA VAL A 65 -6.96 -19.57 -10.88
C VAL A 65 -7.41 -19.51 -9.42
N PHE A 66 -7.39 -18.34 -8.79
CA PHE A 66 -7.93 -18.18 -7.43
C PHE A 66 -9.46 -18.37 -7.38
N LEU A 67 -10.18 -17.90 -8.41
CA LEU A 67 -11.64 -18.04 -8.52
C LEU A 67 -12.12 -19.48 -8.82
N CYS A 68 -11.24 -20.35 -9.31
CA CYS A 68 -11.54 -21.77 -9.48
C CYS A 68 -11.70 -22.53 -8.15
N GLU A 69 -11.31 -21.93 -7.01
CA GLU A 69 -11.46 -22.50 -5.65
C GLU A 69 -10.79 -23.89 -5.46
N VAL A 70 -9.82 -24.24 -6.29
CA VAL A 70 -9.02 -25.46 -6.11
C VAL A 70 -7.91 -25.18 -5.09
N MET A 71 -8.25 -25.37 -3.81
CA MET A 71 -7.42 -24.99 -2.65
C MET A 71 -5.92 -25.35 -2.78
N GLN A 72 -5.59 -26.56 -3.25
CA GLN A 72 -4.20 -26.99 -3.40
C GLN A 72 -3.45 -26.16 -4.46
N VAL A 73 -4.09 -25.91 -5.61
CA VAL A 73 -3.51 -25.12 -6.70
C VAL A 73 -3.39 -23.65 -6.28
N SER A 74 -4.44 -23.10 -5.63
CA SER A 74 -4.42 -21.74 -5.10
C SER A 74 -3.34 -21.54 -4.03
N ALA A 75 -3.11 -22.53 -3.16
CA ALA A 75 -2.05 -22.49 -2.16
C ALA A 75 -0.66 -22.47 -2.80
N VAL A 76 -0.43 -23.30 -3.83
CA VAL A 76 0.82 -23.28 -4.61
C VAL A 76 1.01 -21.91 -5.26
N LEU A 77 -0.01 -21.39 -5.96
CA LEU A 77 0.07 -20.09 -6.63
C LEU A 77 0.36 -18.97 -5.63
N GLN A 78 -0.40 -18.91 -4.53
CA GLN A 78 -0.19 -17.91 -3.48
C GLN A 78 1.25 -17.94 -2.97
N GLU A 79 1.76 -19.13 -2.65
CA GLU A 79 3.13 -19.28 -2.15
C GLU A 79 4.15 -18.81 -3.18
N ARG A 80 4.03 -19.22 -4.45
CA ARG A 80 4.97 -18.81 -5.51
C ARG A 80 4.90 -17.31 -5.78
N LEU A 81 3.70 -16.75 -5.84
CA LEU A 81 3.48 -15.33 -6.07
C LEU A 81 4.12 -14.48 -4.97
N LEU A 82 3.89 -14.83 -3.70
CA LEU A 82 4.45 -14.10 -2.57
C LEU A 82 5.97 -14.26 -2.49
N ARG A 83 6.47 -15.51 -2.58
CA ARG A 83 7.89 -15.81 -2.36
C ARG A 83 8.81 -15.36 -3.47
N PHE A 84 8.35 -15.39 -4.71
CA PHE A 84 9.22 -15.12 -5.86
C PHE A 84 9.00 -13.72 -6.40
N ALA A 85 7.79 -13.17 -6.33
CA ALA A 85 7.45 -11.90 -6.96
C ALA A 85 7.13 -10.80 -5.94
N VAL A 86 6.02 -10.92 -5.20
CA VAL A 86 5.46 -9.77 -4.48
C VAL A 86 6.33 -9.30 -3.32
N LEU A 87 6.75 -10.20 -2.41
CA LEU A 87 7.55 -9.81 -1.26
C LEU A 87 8.97 -9.33 -1.66
N PRO A 88 9.75 -10.10 -2.43
CA PRO A 88 11.13 -9.72 -2.72
C PRO A 88 11.27 -8.70 -3.85
N VAL A 89 10.22 -8.36 -4.61
CA VAL A 89 10.32 -7.33 -5.65
C VAL A 89 9.47 -6.13 -5.30
N LEU A 90 8.15 -6.28 -5.20
CA LEU A 90 7.26 -5.15 -5.01
C LEU A 90 7.44 -4.53 -3.63
N LEU A 91 7.29 -5.34 -2.56
CA LEU A 91 7.37 -4.83 -1.19
C LEU A 91 8.79 -4.34 -0.86
N GLY A 92 9.82 -5.13 -1.20
CA GLY A 92 11.21 -4.76 -0.96
C GLY A 92 11.64 -3.47 -1.68
N SER A 93 11.21 -3.27 -2.93
CA SER A 93 11.50 -2.03 -3.69
C SER A 93 10.67 -0.84 -3.21
N ALA A 94 9.39 -1.04 -2.88
CA ALA A 94 8.49 0.01 -2.39
C ALA A 94 8.96 0.61 -1.05
N LEU A 95 9.47 -0.24 -0.16
CA LEU A 95 10.04 0.18 1.14
C LEU A 95 11.49 0.66 1.02
N GLN A 96 12.15 0.42 -0.12
CA GLN A 96 13.58 0.66 -0.34
C GLN A 96 14.48 0.04 0.75
N VAL A 97 14.13 -1.17 1.20
CA VAL A 97 14.90 -1.90 2.24
C VAL A 97 15.99 -2.79 1.65
N GLN A 98 16.03 -2.91 0.33
CA GLN A 98 17.00 -3.73 -0.39
C GLN A 98 18.25 -2.93 -0.76
N PRO A 99 19.44 -3.54 -0.75
CA PRO A 99 20.67 -2.86 -1.16
C PRO A 99 20.67 -2.52 -2.67
N LYS A 100 19.98 -3.32 -3.48
CA LYS A 100 19.85 -3.14 -4.93
C LYS A 100 18.42 -3.48 -5.36
N PRO A 101 17.45 -2.56 -5.14
CA PRO A 101 16.07 -2.80 -5.51
C PRO A 101 15.93 -3.00 -7.02
N LEU A 102 15.06 -3.93 -7.43
CA LEU A 102 14.84 -4.21 -8.85
C LEU A 102 14.07 -3.07 -9.53
N LEU A 103 13.15 -2.45 -8.80
CA LEU A 103 12.25 -1.40 -9.29
C LEU A 103 12.57 -0.08 -8.59
N THR A 104 12.24 1.04 -9.23
CA THR A 104 12.14 2.32 -8.51
C THR A 104 10.98 2.25 -7.51
N GLN A 105 11.07 3.05 -6.45
CA GLN A 105 10.02 3.11 -5.43
C GLN A 105 8.66 3.51 -6.03
N GLU A 106 8.66 4.44 -6.98
CA GLU A 106 7.45 4.96 -7.62
C GLU A 106 6.72 3.86 -8.38
N THR A 107 7.44 3.14 -9.25
CA THR A 107 6.90 2.01 -9.99
C THR A 107 6.49 0.87 -9.05
N ALA A 108 7.25 0.60 -7.99
CA ALA A 108 6.93 -0.45 -7.04
C ALA A 108 5.59 -0.20 -6.32
N TRP A 109 5.34 1.02 -5.84
CA TRP A 109 4.07 1.38 -5.21
C TRP A 109 2.89 1.33 -6.18
N TYR A 110 3.09 1.80 -7.41
CA TYR A 110 2.08 1.70 -8.47
C TYR A 110 1.68 0.25 -8.74
N LEU A 111 2.67 -0.61 -9.04
CA LEU A 111 2.46 -2.02 -9.38
C LEU A 111 1.91 -2.81 -8.18
N LEU A 112 2.31 -2.49 -6.95
CA LEU A 112 1.75 -3.11 -5.76
C LEU A 112 0.27 -2.74 -5.58
N ASN A 113 -0.08 -1.47 -5.73
CA ASN A 113 -1.47 -1.03 -5.67
C ASN A 113 -2.31 -1.66 -6.79
N ASP A 114 -1.77 -1.73 -8.02
CA ASP A 114 -2.41 -2.35 -9.18
C ASP A 114 -2.64 -3.85 -8.97
N LEU A 115 -1.60 -4.57 -8.51
CA LEU A 115 -1.69 -5.98 -8.16
C LEU A 115 -2.79 -6.24 -7.13
N MET A 116 -2.91 -5.43 -6.09
CA MET A 116 -3.95 -5.60 -5.07
C MET A 116 -5.35 -5.18 -5.54
N ALA A 117 -5.45 -4.32 -6.55
CA ALA A 117 -6.72 -3.99 -7.18
C ALA A 117 -7.20 -5.12 -8.11
N THR A 118 -6.27 -5.79 -8.79
CA THR A 118 -6.54 -6.84 -9.77
C THR A 118 -6.70 -8.21 -9.12
N LEU A 119 -5.76 -8.62 -8.25
CA LEU A 119 -5.85 -9.88 -7.52
C LEU A 119 -6.83 -9.74 -6.35
N ARG A 120 -8.05 -10.24 -6.53
CA ARG A 120 -9.10 -10.25 -5.49
C ARG A 120 -8.93 -11.38 -4.47
N SER A 121 -7.73 -11.95 -4.38
CA SER A 121 -7.41 -13.05 -3.48
C SER A 121 -7.14 -12.55 -2.06
N HIS A 122 -8.13 -12.70 -1.18
CA HIS A 122 -8.05 -12.31 0.22
C HIS A 122 -6.85 -12.95 0.95
N HIS A 123 -6.48 -14.19 0.58
CA HIS A 123 -5.36 -14.89 1.20
C HIS A 123 -4.01 -14.25 0.89
N VAL A 124 -3.78 -13.82 -0.36
CA VAL A 124 -2.55 -13.11 -0.75
C VAL A 124 -2.45 -11.79 0.02
N LEU A 125 -3.54 -11.01 0.01
CA LEU A 125 -3.57 -9.70 0.68
C LEU A 125 -3.38 -9.82 2.21
N THR A 126 -3.99 -10.83 2.83
CA THR A 126 -3.85 -11.08 4.28
C THR A 126 -2.41 -11.44 4.62
N VAL A 127 -1.72 -12.22 3.79
CA VAL A 127 -0.30 -12.54 4.01
C VAL A 127 0.58 -11.31 3.88
N LEU A 128 0.34 -10.45 2.88
CA LEU A 128 1.07 -9.19 2.74
C LEU A 128 0.83 -8.28 3.95
N ALA A 129 -0.42 -8.18 4.38
CA ALA A 129 -0.80 -7.34 5.49
C ALA A 129 -0.19 -7.83 6.80
N THR A 130 -0.23 -9.14 7.06
CA THR A 130 0.41 -9.73 8.25
C THR A 130 1.93 -9.61 8.21
N SER A 131 2.56 -9.69 7.04
CA SER A 131 4.01 -9.51 6.88
C SER A 131 4.45 -8.07 7.18
N LEU A 132 3.61 -7.08 6.86
CA LEU A 132 3.95 -5.66 6.99
C LEU A 132 3.44 -5.02 8.29
N LEU A 133 2.25 -5.43 8.77
CA LEU A 133 1.50 -4.75 9.82
C LEU A 133 1.47 -5.52 11.15
N ARG A 134 2.23 -6.61 11.29
CA ARG A 134 2.46 -7.24 12.60
C ARG A 134 3.72 -6.67 13.26
N PRO A 135 3.76 -6.54 14.60
CA PRO A 135 4.93 -6.01 15.31
C PRO A 135 6.15 -6.93 15.21
N PHE A 136 5.91 -8.23 15.00
CA PHE A 136 6.94 -9.24 14.83
C PHE A 136 6.68 -10.07 13.58
N LEU A 137 7.75 -10.47 12.89
CA LEU A 137 7.68 -11.34 11.72
C LEU A 137 8.70 -12.48 11.80
N PRO A 138 8.46 -13.61 11.12
CA PRO A 138 9.47 -14.64 10.95
C PRO A 138 10.69 -14.10 10.20
N GLU A 139 11.89 -14.49 10.63
CA GLU A 139 13.14 -14.07 10.02
C GLU A 139 13.19 -14.33 8.50
N GLU A 140 12.61 -15.44 8.05
CA GLU A 140 12.58 -15.83 6.64
C GLU A 140 11.82 -14.82 5.78
N VAL A 141 10.71 -14.29 6.29
CA VAL A 141 9.92 -13.26 5.62
C VAL A 141 10.71 -11.95 5.58
N PHE A 142 11.41 -11.63 6.66
CA PHE A 142 12.25 -10.43 6.74
C PHE A 142 13.40 -10.50 5.72
N GLN A 143 14.13 -11.60 5.70
CA GLN A 143 15.23 -11.82 4.75
C GLN A 143 14.74 -11.80 3.31
N LEU A 144 13.59 -12.44 3.03
CA LEU A 144 13.01 -12.44 1.70
C LEU A 144 12.73 -11.02 1.17
N VAL A 145 12.25 -10.10 2.03
CA VAL A 145 11.94 -8.73 1.63
C VAL A 145 13.21 -7.86 1.51
N THR A 146 14.20 -8.09 2.39
CA THR A 146 15.40 -7.24 2.50
C THR A 146 16.57 -7.66 1.62
N MET A 147 16.66 -8.93 1.23
CA MET A 147 17.71 -9.42 0.34
C MET A 147 17.42 -9.04 -1.11
N SER A 148 18.49 -8.96 -1.93
CA SER A 148 18.32 -8.76 -3.37
C SER A 148 17.62 -9.98 -3.98
N PRO A 149 16.55 -9.80 -4.76
CA PRO A 149 15.79 -10.91 -5.28
C PRO A 149 16.64 -11.72 -6.28
N PRO A 150 16.74 -13.05 -6.14
CA PRO A 150 17.47 -13.86 -7.11
C PRO A 150 16.91 -13.69 -8.54
N ARG A 151 17.80 -13.74 -9.54
CA ARG A 151 17.43 -13.62 -10.96
C ARG A 151 17.01 -14.95 -11.59
N THR A 152 17.35 -16.06 -10.97
CA THR A 152 17.08 -17.40 -11.49
C THR A 152 16.27 -18.21 -10.49
N PRO A 153 15.43 -19.16 -10.94
CA PRO A 153 14.76 -20.10 -10.05
C PRO A 153 15.74 -20.83 -9.13
N MET A 154 16.92 -21.20 -9.66
CA MET A 154 18.01 -21.80 -8.88
C MET A 154 18.48 -20.93 -7.72
N GLY A 155 18.57 -19.61 -7.92
CA GLY A 155 18.96 -18.70 -6.85
C GLY A 155 17.93 -18.66 -5.71
N TYR A 156 16.64 -18.86 -6.00
CA TYR A 156 15.62 -19.02 -4.96
C TYR A 156 15.72 -20.36 -4.24
N TYR A 157 16.09 -21.44 -4.95
CA TYR A 157 16.33 -22.73 -4.32
C TYR A 157 17.47 -22.64 -3.28
N VAL A 158 18.58 -22.02 -3.67
CA VAL A 158 19.73 -21.79 -2.77
C VAL A 158 19.33 -20.92 -1.58
N MET A 159 18.59 -19.85 -1.82
CA MET A 159 18.07 -18.97 -0.76
C MET A 159 17.14 -19.74 0.20
N GLN A 160 16.22 -20.56 -0.30
CA GLN A 160 15.32 -21.36 0.52
C GLN A 160 16.05 -22.45 1.31
N LYS A 161 17.06 -23.11 0.72
CA LYS A 161 17.91 -24.07 1.41
C LYS A 161 18.62 -23.44 2.61
N SER A 162 19.05 -22.18 2.51
CA SER A 162 19.71 -21.49 3.61
C SER A 162 18.79 -21.23 4.82
N TRP A 163 17.48 -21.28 4.63
CA TRP A 163 16.48 -21.05 5.68
C TRP A 163 16.13 -22.32 6.47
N GLY A 164 16.35 -23.50 5.89
CA GLY A 164 16.09 -24.79 6.54
C GLY A 164 17.28 -25.25 7.39
N GLY A 165 17.38 -24.80 8.64
CA GLY A 165 18.37 -25.31 9.59
C GLY A 165 18.22 -26.81 9.91
N THR A 166 19.34 -27.53 9.90
CA THR A 166 19.58 -28.88 10.49
C THR A 166 19.01 -30.14 9.80
N GLY A 167 18.85 -30.15 8.47
CA GLY A 167 18.74 -31.40 7.72
C GLY A 167 20.02 -31.69 6.94
N GLN A 168 20.73 -32.78 7.24
CA GLN A 168 21.89 -33.26 6.48
C GLN A 168 21.58 -33.26 4.97
N SER A 169 22.21 -32.34 4.22
CA SER A 169 22.27 -32.47 2.76
C SER A 169 23.31 -33.54 2.46
N SER A 170 22.86 -34.73 2.09
CA SER A 170 23.72 -35.73 1.46
C SER A 170 24.42 -35.10 0.25
N LEU A 171 25.72 -35.31 0.18
CA LEU A 171 26.70 -34.75 -0.75
C LEU A 171 26.55 -35.27 -2.20
N PHE A 172 25.36 -35.71 -2.59
CA PHE A 172 25.09 -36.21 -3.94
C PHE A 172 24.36 -35.14 -4.74
N GLU A 173 24.97 -34.81 -5.89
CA GLU A 173 24.47 -33.95 -6.95
C GLU A 173 23.13 -34.49 -7.49
N VAL A 174 22.04 -34.21 -6.79
CA VAL A 174 20.70 -34.31 -7.37
C VAL A 174 20.59 -33.22 -8.42
N ASP A 175 20.10 -33.59 -9.60
CA ASP A 175 19.89 -32.69 -10.73
C ASP A 175 19.10 -31.46 -10.26
N THR A 176 19.82 -30.34 -10.13
CA THR A 176 19.47 -29.28 -9.17
C THR A 176 18.21 -28.49 -9.53
N SER A 177 17.74 -28.61 -10.77
CA SER A 177 16.58 -27.84 -11.26
C SER A 177 15.25 -28.39 -10.76
N GLU A 178 15.14 -29.71 -10.57
CA GLU A 178 13.88 -30.36 -10.17
C GLU A 178 13.59 -30.20 -8.69
N ALA A 179 14.63 -30.11 -7.85
CA ALA A 179 14.50 -30.03 -6.41
C ALA A 179 13.78 -28.74 -5.92
N LEU A 180 13.77 -27.66 -6.72
CA LEU A 180 12.95 -26.48 -6.43
C LEU A 180 11.45 -26.80 -6.55
N TYR A 181 11.09 -27.62 -7.52
CA TYR A 181 9.72 -27.99 -7.83
C TYR A 181 9.21 -29.09 -6.90
N GLU A 182 10.10 -29.91 -6.35
CA GLU A 182 9.76 -30.95 -5.38
C GLU A 182 9.40 -30.41 -3.99
N SER A 183 9.82 -29.17 -3.66
CA SER A 183 9.49 -28.54 -2.37
C SER A 183 7.99 -28.66 -2.07
N VAL A 184 7.66 -29.25 -0.92
CA VAL A 184 6.27 -29.28 -0.43
C VAL A 184 5.87 -27.82 -0.22
N PRO A 185 4.75 -27.35 -0.81
CA PRO A 185 4.28 -26.00 -0.56
C PRO A 185 3.98 -25.92 0.94
N ILE A 186 4.85 -25.25 1.70
CA ILE A 186 4.55 -24.96 3.09
C ILE A 186 3.79 -23.65 3.00
N PRO A 187 2.46 -23.66 3.25
CA PRO A 187 1.65 -22.47 3.09
C PRO A 187 2.33 -21.33 3.83
N PHE A 188 2.61 -20.23 3.14
CA PHE A 188 3.31 -19.11 3.76
C PHE A 188 2.59 -18.63 5.03
N ILE A 189 1.26 -18.80 5.06
CA ILE A 189 0.38 -18.59 6.22
C ILE A 189 0.78 -19.46 7.43
N THR A 190 1.12 -20.74 7.25
CA THR A 190 1.52 -21.60 8.37
C THR A 190 2.88 -21.22 8.95
N ASN A 191 3.76 -20.60 8.15
CA ASN A 191 5.03 -20.04 8.63
C ASN A 191 4.87 -18.71 9.38
N LEU A 192 3.75 -18.00 9.18
CA LEU A 192 3.44 -16.76 9.90
C LEU A 192 2.84 -17.00 11.28
N ASP A 193 2.51 -18.26 11.63
CA ASP A 193 2.06 -18.60 12.98
C ASP A 193 3.27 -18.68 13.92
N ALA A 194 3.30 -17.75 14.87
CA ALA A 194 4.39 -17.42 15.79
C ALA A 194 4.93 -18.56 16.66
N ARG A 195 4.29 -19.74 16.65
CA ARG A 195 4.48 -20.78 17.66
C ARG A 195 5.73 -21.64 17.43
N VAL A 196 6.39 -21.53 16.28
CA VAL A 196 7.42 -22.51 15.86
C VAL A 196 8.77 -21.89 15.50
N LYS A 197 8.88 -20.55 15.35
CA LYS A 197 10.08 -19.91 14.79
C LYS A 197 10.55 -18.67 15.56
N PRO A 198 11.85 -18.32 15.49
CA PRO A 198 12.34 -17.05 16.02
C PRO A 198 11.63 -15.89 15.32
N LEU A 199 11.07 -15.00 16.13
CA LEU A 199 10.39 -13.80 15.68
C LEU A 199 11.34 -12.61 15.80
N LEU A 200 11.45 -11.84 14.72
CA LEU A 200 12.19 -10.58 14.70
C LEU A 200 11.22 -9.41 14.84
N ARG A 201 11.69 -8.33 15.48
CA ARG A 201 10.98 -7.05 15.46
C ARG A 201 10.82 -6.59 14.01
N ASN A 202 9.60 -6.17 13.65
CA ASN A 202 9.30 -5.80 12.28
C ASN A 202 9.86 -4.43 11.88
N GLN A 203 11.09 -4.43 11.36
CA GLN A 203 11.72 -3.24 10.79
C GLN A 203 11.07 -2.82 9.45
N LEU A 204 10.26 -3.67 8.79
CA LEU A 204 9.53 -3.29 7.58
C LEU A 204 8.44 -2.27 7.90
N LEU A 205 7.82 -2.36 9.08
CA LEU A 205 6.87 -1.36 9.56
C LEU A 205 7.55 0.00 9.80
N GLU A 206 8.76 0.00 10.37
CA GLU A 206 9.57 1.21 10.54
C GLU A 206 9.91 1.83 9.18
N ALA A 207 10.32 1.02 8.21
CA ALA A 207 10.57 1.48 6.84
C ALA A 207 9.30 2.04 6.21
N LEU A 208 8.14 1.39 6.38
CA LEU A 208 6.86 1.87 5.87
C LEU A 208 6.52 3.26 6.43
N GLU A 209 6.61 3.44 7.74
CA GLU A 209 6.33 4.72 8.40
C GLU A 209 7.25 5.82 7.91
N GLU A 210 8.55 5.52 7.74
CA GLU A 210 9.51 6.47 7.18
C GLU A 210 9.15 6.85 5.75
N ARG A 211 8.86 5.86 4.89
CA ARG A 211 8.51 6.12 3.49
C ARG A 211 7.21 6.88 3.34
N LEU A 212 6.18 6.57 4.14
CA LEU A 212 4.94 7.34 4.12
C LEU A 212 5.18 8.79 4.50
N ARG A 213 6.01 9.05 5.52
CA ARG A 213 6.38 10.40 5.91
C ARG A 213 7.11 11.11 4.78
N GLU A 214 8.20 10.54 4.26
CA GLU A 214 8.97 11.11 3.16
C GLU A 214 8.12 11.38 1.90
N LEU A 215 7.26 10.43 1.51
CA LEU A 215 6.40 10.56 0.34
C LEU A 215 5.38 11.70 0.50
N CYS A 216 4.83 11.88 1.71
CA CYS A 216 3.94 13.00 1.98
C CYS A 216 4.66 14.36 1.96
N LEU A 217 5.99 14.39 2.10
CA LEU A 217 6.80 15.62 2.14
C LEU A 217 7.50 15.96 0.83
N SER A 218 7.76 14.96 0.00
CA SER A 218 8.63 15.08 -1.18
C SER A 218 7.94 15.66 -2.42
N GLY A 219 6.64 15.94 -2.36
CA GLY A 219 5.87 16.45 -3.50
C GLY A 219 5.48 15.37 -4.53
N HIS A 220 5.91 14.11 -4.34
CA HIS A 220 5.49 12.95 -5.15
C HIS A 220 4.07 12.49 -4.77
N VAL A 221 3.09 13.39 -4.92
CA VAL A 221 1.68 13.22 -4.52
C VAL A 221 1.11 11.88 -4.99
N GLN A 222 1.39 11.53 -6.24
CA GLN A 222 0.81 10.37 -6.90
C GLN A 222 1.31 9.05 -6.28
N VAL A 223 2.62 8.98 -6.01
CA VAL A 223 3.27 7.83 -5.35
C VAL A 223 2.80 7.69 -3.91
N ALA A 224 2.68 8.81 -3.19
CA ALA A 224 2.12 8.84 -1.83
C ALA A 224 0.68 8.28 -1.80
N ILE A 225 -0.16 8.66 -2.77
CA ILE A 225 -1.53 8.15 -2.89
C ILE A 225 -1.52 6.63 -3.12
N TYR A 226 -0.64 6.10 -3.96
CA TYR A 226 -0.53 4.64 -4.15
C TYR A 226 -0.07 3.92 -2.90
N ALA A 227 0.91 4.46 -2.17
CA ALA A 227 1.35 3.89 -0.90
C ALA A 227 0.22 3.85 0.14
N LEU A 228 -0.53 4.95 0.28
CA LEU A 228 -1.66 5.05 1.20
C LEU A 228 -2.80 4.10 0.82
N LYS A 229 -3.15 4.02 -0.47
CA LYS A 229 -4.15 3.08 -1.00
C LYS A 229 -3.71 1.62 -0.85
N ALA A 230 -2.41 1.36 -0.91
CA ALA A 230 -1.87 0.03 -0.66
C ALA A 230 -2.05 -0.35 0.82
N VAL A 231 -1.65 0.53 1.74
CA VAL A 231 -1.82 0.33 3.18
C VAL A 231 -3.30 0.18 3.56
N GLU A 232 -4.18 1.00 2.98
CA GLU A 232 -5.64 0.89 3.15
C GLU A 232 -6.14 -0.52 2.78
N ARG A 233 -5.78 -1.03 1.60
CA ARG A 233 -6.20 -2.38 1.16
C ARG A 233 -5.64 -3.49 2.05
N LEU A 234 -4.43 -3.35 2.56
CA LEU A 234 -3.86 -4.31 3.49
C LEU A 234 -4.64 -4.35 4.82
N MET A 235 -5.06 -3.20 5.33
CA MET A 235 -5.92 -3.13 6.52
C MET A 235 -7.32 -3.69 6.25
N GLN A 236 -7.91 -3.39 5.09
CA GLN A 236 -9.17 -4.01 4.65
C GLN A 236 -9.07 -5.53 4.60
N ALA A 237 -7.95 -6.06 4.10
CA ALA A 237 -7.70 -7.48 4.05
C ALA A 237 -7.65 -8.11 5.46
N LEU A 238 -6.93 -7.49 6.40
CA LEU A 238 -6.92 -7.95 7.81
C LEU A 238 -8.33 -7.96 8.40
N ARG A 239 -9.08 -6.87 8.24
CA ARG A 239 -10.45 -6.75 8.72
C ARG A 239 -11.36 -7.83 8.12
N SER A 240 -11.26 -8.05 6.80
CA SER A 240 -12.05 -9.09 6.11
C SER A 240 -11.71 -10.51 6.57
N ALA A 241 -10.45 -10.73 6.98
CA ALA A 241 -10.00 -11.99 7.55
C ALA A 241 -10.38 -12.16 9.04
N GLY A 242 -10.98 -11.15 9.67
CA GLY A 242 -11.28 -11.14 11.10
C GLY A 242 -10.04 -10.97 11.99
N GLU A 243 -8.91 -10.58 11.40
CA GLU A 243 -7.65 -10.33 12.11
C GLU A 243 -7.64 -8.89 12.63
N SER A 244 -7.42 -8.70 13.94
CA SER A 244 -7.31 -7.35 14.51
C SER A 244 -5.89 -6.80 14.37
N LEU A 245 -5.77 -5.52 14.02
CA LEU A 245 -4.48 -4.84 14.07
C LEU A 245 -3.98 -4.73 15.52
N ASP A 246 -2.68 -4.95 15.73
CA ASP A 246 -2.06 -4.77 17.04
C ASP A 246 -2.14 -3.30 17.48
N GLY A 247 -2.39 -3.06 18.77
CA GLY A 247 -2.56 -1.71 19.31
C GLY A 247 -1.34 -0.83 19.12
N SER A 248 -0.12 -1.38 19.27
CA SER A 248 1.11 -0.63 19.07
C SER A 248 1.33 -0.24 17.61
N VAL A 249 0.96 -1.13 16.67
CA VAL A 249 1.04 -0.85 15.24
C VAL A 249 0.00 0.21 14.86
N ALA A 250 -1.23 0.09 15.38
CA ALA A 250 -2.29 1.05 15.17
C ALA A 250 -1.90 2.46 15.65
N GLU A 251 -1.31 2.56 16.85
CA GLU A 251 -0.86 3.84 17.40
C GLU A 251 0.25 4.46 16.56
N ARG A 252 1.25 3.70 16.14
CA ARG A 252 2.38 4.20 15.35
C ARG A 252 1.95 4.67 13.95
N LEU A 253 1.15 3.86 13.24
CA LEU A 253 0.61 4.24 11.94
C LEU A 253 -0.32 5.44 12.07
N GLY A 254 -1.20 5.45 13.07
CA GLY A 254 -2.10 6.56 13.34
C GLY A 254 -1.32 7.86 13.61
N SER A 255 -0.27 7.78 14.43
CA SER A 255 0.68 8.87 14.67
C SER A 255 1.29 9.37 13.37
N CYS A 256 1.82 8.48 12.52
CA CYS A 256 2.43 8.83 11.25
C CYS A 256 1.45 9.56 10.32
N LEU A 257 0.24 9.02 10.14
CA LEU A 257 -0.80 9.61 9.30
C LEU A 257 -1.28 10.97 9.84
N CYS A 258 -1.41 11.11 11.17
CA CYS A 258 -1.75 12.39 11.79
C CYS A 258 -0.66 13.44 11.60
N SER A 259 0.62 13.06 11.70
CA SER A 259 1.73 13.97 11.42
C SER A 259 1.75 14.41 9.95
N CYS A 260 1.30 13.56 9.03
CA CYS A 260 1.11 13.97 7.63
C CYS A 260 -0.04 14.99 7.53
N LEU A 261 -1.20 14.70 8.13
CA LEU A 261 -2.38 15.59 8.08
C LEU A 261 -2.19 16.91 8.81
N ALA A 262 -1.40 16.97 9.89
CA ALA A 262 -1.08 18.22 10.59
C ALA A 262 -0.34 19.23 9.70
N ARG A 263 0.08 18.82 8.49
CA ARG A 263 0.70 19.66 7.47
C ARG A 263 -0.21 19.88 6.27
N HIS A 264 -1.52 19.76 6.45
CA HIS A 264 -2.54 19.86 5.40
C HIS A 264 -2.41 21.12 4.53
N GLY A 265 -1.95 22.25 5.07
CA GLY A 265 -1.67 23.47 4.29
C GLY A 265 -0.63 23.29 3.17
N SER A 266 0.22 22.27 3.23
CA SER A 266 1.22 21.92 2.20
C SER A 266 0.84 20.72 1.34
N LEU A 267 -0.22 20.01 1.70
CA LEU A 267 -0.65 18.80 1.01
C LEU A 267 -1.68 19.14 -0.08
N SER A 268 -1.59 18.46 -1.21
CA SER A 268 -2.68 18.48 -2.19
C SER A 268 -3.96 17.87 -1.59
N TRP A 269 -5.12 18.36 -2.01
CA TRP A 269 -6.42 17.84 -1.55
C TRP A 269 -6.58 16.32 -1.72
N SER A 270 -6.16 15.77 -2.86
CA SER A 270 -6.22 14.33 -3.13
C SER A 270 -5.38 13.50 -2.16
N LEU A 271 -4.21 14.02 -1.76
CA LEU A 271 -3.36 13.39 -0.76
C LEU A 271 -3.99 13.46 0.64
N CYS A 272 -4.56 14.61 1.03
CA CYS A 272 -5.31 14.73 2.27
C CYS A 272 -6.44 13.71 2.36
N LEU A 273 -7.24 13.58 1.29
CA LEU A 273 -8.30 12.58 1.22
C LEU A 273 -7.75 11.16 1.35
N ALA A 274 -6.66 10.83 0.65
CA ALA A 274 -6.05 9.51 0.77
C ALA A 274 -5.61 9.20 2.21
N VAL A 275 -4.96 10.15 2.89
CA VAL A 275 -4.54 9.97 4.30
C VAL A 275 -5.76 9.80 5.22
N LEU A 276 -6.83 10.57 5.02
CA LEU A 276 -8.07 10.44 5.78
C LEU A 276 -8.76 9.09 5.55
N HIS A 277 -8.79 8.58 4.32
CA HIS A 277 -9.32 7.26 4.01
C HIS A 277 -8.50 6.16 4.69
N THR A 278 -7.17 6.23 4.61
CA THR A 278 -6.28 5.29 5.30
C THR A 278 -6.48 5.35 6.82
N LEU A 279 -6.63 6.55 7.40
CA LEU A 279 -6.88 6.72 8.83
C LEU A 279 -8.24 6.15 9.26
N LYS A 280 -9.30 6.36 8.47
CA LYS A 280 -10.60 5.76 8.72
C LYS A 280 -10.48 4.22 8.76
N GLU A 281 -9.84 3.64 7.75
CA GLU A 281 -9.67 2.19 7.66
C GLU A 281 -8.81 1.64 8.81
N LEU A 282 -7.79 2.39 9.25
CA LEU A 282 -7.00 2.06 10.44
C LEU A 282 -7.88 1.96 11.69
N LEU A 283 -8.75 2.94 11.92
CA LEU A 283 -9.67 2.96 13.06
C LEU A 283 -10.67 1.79 13.00
N ASP A 284 -11.23 1.52 11.82
CA ASP A 284 -12.15 0.42 11.62
C ASP A 284 -11.47 -0.95 11.86
N THR A 285 -10.21 -1.11 11.44
CA THR A 285 -9.46 -2.37 11.57
C THR A 285 -8.93 -2.60 12.99
N ALA A 286 -8.56 -1.54 13.70
CA ALA A 286 -8.13 -1.62 15.10
C ALA A 286 -9.31 -1.81 16.08
N GLY A 287 -10.55 -1.54 15.66
CA GLY A 287 -11.77 -1.85 16.39
C GLY A 287 -11.89 -1.13 17.75
N SER A 288 -12.48 -1.79 18.75
CA SER A 288 -12.67 -1.21 20.09
C SER A 288 -11.37 -0.97 20.87
N LYS A 289 -10.26 -1.62 20.47
CA LYS A 289 -8.92 -1.35 21.01
C LYS A 289 -8.38 0.01 20.55
N ALA A 290 -8.91 0.56 19.45
CA ALA A 290 -8.65 1.93 19.00
C ALA A 290 -9.29 3.02 19.87
N LYS A 291 -10.14 2.67 20.85
CA LYS A 291 -10.63 3.63 21.86
C LYS A 291 -9.48 4.30 22.65
N ALA A 292 -8.26 3.76 22.53
CA ALA A 292 -7.02 4.31 23.06
C ALA A 292 -6.28 5.28 22.11
N MET A 293 -6.92 5.83 21.08
CA MET A 293 -6.32 6.90 20.25
C MET A 293 -6.79 8.34 20.59
N PRO A 294 -6.89 8.80 21.87
CA PRO A 294 -6.98 10.22 22.19
C PRO A 294 -5.89 11.04 21.49
N ALA A 295 -4.69 10.47 21.35
CA ALA A 295 -3.56 11.10 20.68
C ALA A 295 -3.84 11.44 19.21
N VAL A 296 -4.62 10.64 18.48
CA VAL A 296 -4.98 10.98 17.08
C VAL A 296 -6.04 12.04 17.02
N ARG A 297 -7.03 11.98 17.92
CA ARG A 297 -8.03 13.05 18.05
C ARG A 297 -7.36 14.38 18.42
N GLU A 298 -6.48 14.37 19.42
CA GLU A 298 -5.74 15.57 19.86
C GLU A 298 -4.78 16.07 18.78
N ARG A 299 -4.02 15.19 18.13
CA ARG A 299 -3.05 15.59 17.09
C ARG A 299 -3.69 16.05 15.79
N LEU A 300 -4.91 15.63 15.46
CA LEU A 300 -5.64 16.13 14.30
C LEU A 300 -6.44 17.38 14.62
N LEU A 301 -7.21 17.36 15.72
CA LEU A 301 -8.11 18.44 16.04
C LEU A 301 -7.38 19.66 16.59
N ALA A 302 -6.26 19.51 17.29
CA ALA A 302 -5.57 20.68 17.85
C ALA A 302 -4.99 21.60 16.75
N PRO A 303 -4.21 21.11 15.76
CA PRO A 303 -3.70 21.97 14.69
C PRO A 303 -4.82 22.56 13.83
N LEU A 304 -5.86 21.76 13.55
CA LEU A 304 -6.99 22.22 12.74
C LEU A 304 -7.83 23.26 13.51
N ALA A 305 -8.01 23.09 14.82
CA ALA A 305 -8.70 24.07 15.66
C ALA A 305 -7.89 25.37 15.78
N GLU A 306 -6.57 25.31 15.92
CA GLU A 306 -5.71 26.49 15.92
C GLU A 306 -5.81 27.26 14.60
N GLU A 307 -5.79 26.57 13.46
CA GLU A 307 -5.99 27.22 12.16
C GLU A 307 -7.38 27.83 11.99
N LEU A 308 -8.43 27.11 12.38
CA LEU A 308 -9.80 27.63 12.34
C LEU A 308 -9.98 28.84 13.25
N LEU A 309 -9.35 28.83 14.43
CA LEU A 309 -9.33 29.98 15.35
C LEU A 309 -8.55 31.15 14.77
N HIS A 310 -7.42 30.88 14.11
CA HIS A 310 -6.62 31.91 13.44
C HIS A 310 -7.39 32.54 12.27
N GLU A 311 -8.04 31.73 11.44
CA GLU A 311 -8.85 32.20 10.32
C GLU A 311 -10.09 32.98 10.79
N ALA A 312 -10.75 32.52 11.85
CA ALA A 312 -11.84 33.25 12.49
C ALA A 312 -11.37 34.60 13.07
N ALA A 313 -10.16 34.66 13.66
CA ALA A 313 -9.57 35.90 14.16
C ALA A 313 -9.24 36.87 13.02
N LEU A 314 -8.68 36.38 11.91
CA LEU A 314 -8.42 37.19 10.71
C LEU A 314 -9.71 37.75 10.11
N GLN A 315 -10.75 36.93 9.99
CA GLN A 315 -12.07 37.37 9.50
C GLN A 315 -12.71 38.39 10.43
N SER A 316 -12.57 38.22 11.75
CA SER A 316 -13.04 39.21 12.74
C SER A 316 -12.29 40.53 12.64
N GLN A 317 -10.98 40.51 12.40
CA GLN A 317 -10.17 41.72 12.22
C GLN A 317 -10.50 42.43 10.89
N GLN A 318 -10.71 41.68 9.81
CA GLN A 318 -11.16 42.24 8.54
C GLN A 318 -12.58 42.82 8.65
N GLY A 319 -13.47 42.17 9.40
CA GLY A 319 -14.80 42.68 9.70
C GLY A 319 -14.78 43.97 10.52
N LEU A 320 -13.93 44.05 11.55
CA LEU A 320 -13.71 45.26 12.34
C LEU A 320 -13.10 46.39 11.50
N ALA A 321 -12.09 46.11 10.67
CA ALA A 321 -11.51 47.09 9.78
C ALA A 321 -12.50 47.60 8.73
N ALA A 322 -13.36 46.73 8.18
CA ALA A 322 -14.44 47.12 7.28
C ALA A 322 -15.52 47.96 7.98
N GLN A 323 -15.84 47.63 9.24
CA GLN A 323 -16.77 48.38 10.06
C GLN A 323 -16.22 49.76 10.45
N GLU A 324 -14.93 49.86 10.82
CA GLU A 324 -14.25 51.12 11.09
C GLU A 324 -14.13 51.98 9.84
N ALA A 325 -13.82 51.39 8.68
CA ALA A 325 -13.83 52.10 7.40
C ALA A 325 -15.24 52.63 7.06
N TRP A 326 -16.30 51.87 7.33
CA TRP A 326 -17.69 52.32 7.17
C TRP A 326 -18.07 53.44 8.14
N LEU A 327 -17.67 53.35 9.40
CA LEU A 327 -17.90 54.39 10.41
C LEU A 327 -17.12 55.67 10.09
N GLN A 328 -15.90 55.56 9.57
CA GLN A 328 -15.13 56.73 9.13
C GLN A 328 -15.75 57.36 7.87
N ALA A 329 -16.20 56.56 6.92
CA ALA A 329 -16.95 57.04 5.75
C ALA A 329 -18.29 57.70 6.15
N GLY A 330 -18.96 57.23 7.19
CA GLY A 330 -20.20 57.82 7.72
C GLY A 330 -20.01 59.03 8.65
N SER A 331 -18.82 59.20 9.24
CA SER A 331 -18.51 60.33 10.13
C SER A 331 -17.89 61.54 9.42
N GLY A 332 -17.48 61.37 8.16
CA GLY A 332 -17.09 62.44 7.26
C GLY A 332 -18.29 63.34 6.94
N LYS A 333 -18.49 64.37 7.76
CA LYS A 333 -19.32 65.53 7.41
C LYS A 333 -18.70 66.29 6.23
N GLU A 334 -18.95 65.84 5.01
CA GLU A 334 -18.95 66.72 3.85
C GLU A 334 -20.13 66.41 2.94
N GLY A 335 -20.98 67.42 2.78
CA GLY A 335 -21.70 67.69 1.53
C GLY A 335 -22.56 66.58 0.95
N LEU A 336 -23.83 66.55 1.34
CA LEU A 336 -24.94 66.16 0.46
C LEU A 336 -24.96 67.11 -0.76
N ALA A 337 -24.05 66.94 -1.72
CA ALA A 337 -24.12 67.54 -3.05
C ALA A 337 -23.12 66.87 -4.00
N GLY A 338 -23.62 65.88 -4.74
CA GLY A 338 -22.98 65.40 -5.95
C GLY A 338 -22.13 64.17 -5.74
N LEU A 339 -22.71 63.00 -6.04
CA LEU A 339 -22.04 61.88 -6.70
C LEU A 339 -23.12 60.95 -7.23
N GLU A 340 -23.54 61.24 -8.46
CA GLU A 340 -24.11 60.26 -9.37
C GLU A 340 -23.08 59.14 -9.60
N GLU A 341 -23.60 57.92 -9.76
CA GLU A 341 -22.99 56.79 -10.47
C GLU A 341 -21.54 56.43 -10.13
N THR A 342 -21.36 55.64 -9.07
CA THR A 342 -20.38 54.56 -9.14
C THR A 342 -21.02 53.24 -8.73
N ASN A 343 -21.06 52.33 -9.69
CA ASN A 343 -21.51 50.95 -9.56
C ASN A 343 -20.74 50.22 -8.45
N LEU A 344 -21.32 50.19 -7.25
CA LEU A 344 -20.99 49.20 -6.23
C LEU A 344 -21.54 47.84 -6.69
N VAL A 345 -20.69 47.08 -7.39
CA VAL A 345 -20.87 45.64 -7.53
C VAL A 345 -20.74 45.04 -6.13
N ILE A 346 -21.88 44.89 -5.46
CA ILE A 346 -22.01 44.05 -4.27
C ILE A 346 -21.78 42.61 -4.75
N SER A 347 -20.54 42.12 -4.65
CA SER A 347 -20.26 40.70 -4.76
C SER A 347 -20.86 39.99 -3.56
N SER A 348 -22.11 39.56 -3.71
CA SER A 348 -22.82 38.66 -2.81
C SER A 348 -21.95 37.43 -2.46
N PRO A 349 -21.97 36.93 -1.20
CA PRO A 349 -21.20 35.76 -0.76
C PRO A 349 -21.73 34.42 -1.33
N ALA A 350 -22.36 34.43 -2.49
CA ALA A 350 -22.96 33.26 -3.13
C ALA A 350 -22.00 32.46 -4.04
N LYS A 351 -20.70 32.80 -4.11
CA LYS A 351 -19.74 32.11 -5.00
C LYS A 351 -18.96 30.95 -4.37
N LEU A 352 -19.16 30.64 -3.08
CA LEU A 352 -18.56 29.45 -2.44
C LEU A 352 -19.39 28.15 -2.57
N ALA A 353 -20.62 28.22 -3.12
CA ALA A 353 -21.48 27.05 -3.28
C ALA A 353 -21.49 26.43 -4.70
N ARG A 354 -20.64 26.89 -5.64
CA ARG A 354 -20.65 26.42 -7.05
C ARG A 354 -19.33 25.83 -7.57
N ALA A 355 -18.46 25.36 -6.69
CA ALA A 355 -17.27 24.56 -7.07
C ALA A 355 -17.33 23.09 -6.60
N GLY A 356 -18.52 22.60 -6.22
CA GLY A 356 -18.75 21.21 -5.77
C GLY A 356 -19.61 20.36 -6.72
N GLY A 357 -19.78 20.79 -7.97
CA GLY A 357 -20.62 20.10 -8.94
C GLY A 357 -20.01 20.16 -10.34
N LEU A 358 -19.03 19.30 -10.58
CA LEU A 358 -18.63 18.70 -11.87
C LEU A 358 -17.20 18.20 -11.71
N LEU A 359 -17.07 16.94 -11.26
CA LEU A 359 -16.16 15.91 -11.78
C LEU A 359 -16.60 14.56 -11.21
#